data_AF-A0A9E0UPS3-F1
#
_entry.id   AF-A0A9E0UPS3-F1
#
_cell.length_a   1.000
_cell.length_b   1.000
_cell.length_c   1.000
_cell.angle_alpha   90.00
_cell.angle_beta   90.00
_cell.angle_gamma   90.00
#
_symmetry.space_group_name_H-M   'P 1'
#
loop_
_entity.id
_entity.type
_entity.pdbx_description
1 polymer ?
#
loop_
_entity_poly.entity_id
_entity_poly.type
_entity_poly.pdbx_seq_one_letter_code
_entity_poly.pdbx_strand_id
1 'polypeptide(L)'
;MAEHLLLVEHESDWKPGFPRLPVVTARDYLAGGELGAKKDLRVINLCRSYRYLSVGYYCSLLAEARGHKVIPTVRTIQDLSSREIYSLATEELDALAQRLLARRKASALVPTGYELTICFGHCDVASLETLARQVFEAFRCPVLKVELRLQGTWRIGAIKALPFGAVATDGQGPFFDSLEGY
;
A
#
# COMPACT_ATOMS: atom_id res chain seq x y z
N MET A 1 -19.57 -7.02 10.93
CA MET A 1 -18.28 -6.45 10.47
C MET A 1 -17.68 -7.45 9.51
N ALA A 2 -17.11 -7.00 8.39
CA ALA A 2 -16.43 -7.92 7.48
C ALA A 2 -15.21 -8.51 8.20
N GLU A 3 -15.03 -9.83 8.11
CA GLU A 3 -13.86 -10.48 8.71
C GLU A 3 -12.62 -10.09 7.90
N HIS A 4 -11.60 -9.52 8.56
CA HIS A 4 -10.32 -9.21 7.94
C HIS A 4 -9.40 -10.42 8.06
N LEU A 5 -8.86 -10.85 6.92
CA LEU A 5 -7.84 -11.88 6.85
C LEU A 5 -6.56 -11.28 6.31
N LEU A 6 -5.49 -11.35 7.09
CA LEU A 6 -4.17 -10.92 6.67
C LEU A 6 -3.48 -12.09 5.98
N LEU A 7 -2.97 -11.84 4.77
CA LEU A 7 -2.27 -12.83 3.98
C LEU A 7 -0.80 -12.47 3.94
N VAL A 8 0.05 -13.35 4.48
CA VAL A 8 1.51 -13.20 4.53
C VAL A 8 2.18 -14.29 3.71
N GLU A 9 3.41 -14.08 3.25
CA GLU A 9 4.09 -15.10 2.44
C GLU A 9 4.62 -16.25 3.31
N HIS A 10 5.19 -15.91 4.46
CA HIS A 10 5.64 -16.86 5.47
C HIS A 10 5.11 -16.49 6.86
N GLU A 11 4.92 -17.48 7.73
CA GLU A 11 4.49 -17.24 9.11
C GLU A 11 5.44 -16.31 9.87
N SER A 12 6.73 -16.38 9.58
CA SER A 12 7.77 -15.52 10.18
C SER A 12 7.69 -14.05 9.76
N ASP A 13 6.89 -13.71 8.74
CA ASP A 13 6.62 -12.32 8.37
C ASP A 13 5.71 -11.63 9.41
N TRP A 14 4.92 -12.42 10.14
CA TRP A 14 4.11 -11.93 11.25
C TRP A 14 4.84 -12.17 12.59
N LYS A 15 5.45 -11.12 13.12
CA LYS A 15 6.37 -11.24 14.27
C LYS A 15 5.62 -11.50 15.59
N PRO A 16 6.25 -12.23 16.54
CA PRO A 16 5.76 -12.31 17.92
C PRO A 16 5.68 -10.91 18.54
N GLY A 17 4.50 -10.52 19.01
CA GLY A 17 4.23 -9.19 19.58
C GLY A 17 3.30 -8.31 18.73
N PHE A 18 3.01 -8.71 17.48
CA PHE A 18 1.97 -8.06 16.69
C PHE A 18 0.56 -8.38 17.20
N PRO A 19 -0.44 -7.55 16.87
CA PRO A 19 -1.83 -7.79 17.25
C PRO A 19 -2.31 -9.19 16.85
N ARG A 20 -3.19 -9.77 17.69
CA ARG A 20 -3.81 -11.07 17.41
C ARG A 20 -4.91 -10.90 16.36
N LEU A 21 -4.51 -10.90 15.10
CA LEU A 21 -5.40 -10.84 13.95
C LEU A 21 -5.44 -12.19 13.22
N PRO A 22 -6.50 -12.48 12.44
CA PRO A 22 -6.54 -13.65 11.58
C PRO A 22 -5.46 -13.54 10.50
N VAL A 23 -4.39 -14.33 10.61
CA VAL A 23 -3.29 -14.38 9.63
C VAL A 23 -3.26 -15.75 8.97
N VAL A 24 -3.10 -15.78 7.65
CA VAL A 24 -2.91 -17.01 6.87
C VAL A 24 -1.67 -16.87 5.99
N THR A 25 -0.99 -17.99 5.72
CA THR A 25 0.06 -17.99 4.72
C THR A 25 -0.53 -17.97 3.31
N ALA A 26 0.21 -17.39 2.36
CA ALA A 26 -0.15 -17.39 0.95
C ALA A 26 -0.32 -18.82 0.42
N ARG A 27 0.53 -19.74 0.87
CA ARG A 27 0.46 -21.16 0.50
C ARG A 27 -0.87 -21.78 0.92
N ASP A 28 -1.28 -21.60 2.17
CA ASP A 28 -2.51 -22.19 2.69
C ASP A 28 -3.74 -21.55 2.04
N TYR A 29 -3.70 -20.23 1.83
CA TYR A 29 -4.76 -19.53 1.13
C TYR A 29 -4.94 -20.00 -0.33
N LEU A 30 -3.84 -20.24 -1.05
CA LEU A 30 -3.85 -20.76 -2.41
C LEU A 30 -4.29 -22.22 -2.48
N ALA A 31 -3.83 -23.06 -1.54
CA ALA A 31 -4.21 -24.49 -1.46
C ALA A 31 -5.73 -24.68 -1.30
N GLY A 32 -6.42 -23.67 -0.74
CA GLY A 32 -7.86 -23.74 -0.53
C GLY A 32 -8.21 -24.49 0.76
N GLY A 33 -9.51 -24.50 1.07
CA GLY A 33 -10.04 -25.01 2.33
C GLY A 33 -11.27 -24.24 2.75
N GLU A 34 -11.56 -24.18 4.04
CA GLU A 34 -12.73 -23.48 4.60
C GLU A 34 -12.78 -21.99 4.22
N LEU A 35 -11.62 -21.35 4.08
CA LEU A 35 -11.50 -19.95 3.66
C LEU A 35 -12.02 -19.72 2.23
N GLY A 36 -11.98 -20.73 1.36
CA GLY A 36 -12.50 -20.62 -0.01
C GLY A 36 -14.03 -20.62 -0.08
N ALA A 37 -14.70 -21.13 0.96
CA ALA A 37 -16.16 -21.17 1.05
C ALA A 37 -16.76 -19.94 1.75
N LYS A 38 -15.93 -19.13 2.42
CA LYS A 38 -16.38 -17.91 3.09
C LYS A 38 -16.77 -16.85 2.07
N LYS A 39 -17.99 -16.33 2.17
CA LYS A 39 -18.43 -15.15 1.41
C LYS A 39 -18.05 -13.88 2.17
N ASP A 40 -17.86 -12.78 1.43
CA ASP A 40 -17.61 -11.44 1.98
C ASP A 40 -16.34 -11.28 2.84
N LEU A 41 -15.35 -12.15 2.64
CA LEU A 41 -14.05 -12.03 3.27
C LEU A 41 -13.29 -10.81 2.72
N ARG A 42 -12.71 -10.00 3.60
CA ARG A 42 -11.78 -8.94 3.20
C ARG A 42 -10.35 -9.42 3.39
N VAL A 43 -9.60 -9.52 2.30
CA VAL A 43 -8.24 -10.05 2.29
C VAL A 43 -7.26 -8.88 2.20
N ILE A 44 -6.38 -8.76 3.18
CA ILE A 44 -5.30 -7.78 3.19
C ILE A 44 -4.04 -8.53 2.84
N ASN A 45 -3.63 -8.40 1.59
CA ASN A 45 -2.46 -9.09 1.06
C ASN A 45 -1.21 -8.29 1.42
N LEU A 46 -0.39 -8.86 2.30
CA LEU A 46 0.87 -8.33 2.81
C LEU A 46 2.07 -9.16 2.33
N CYS A 47 1.93 -9.90 1.22
CA CYS A 47 3.02 -10.64 0.60
C CYS A 47 4.23 -9.75 0.29
N ARG A 48 5.40 -10.38 0.18
CA ARG A 48 6.67 -9.65 -0.01
C ARG A 48 6.81 -9.04 -1.39
N SER A 49 6.04 -9.54 -2.37
CA SER A 49 6.05 -9.08 -3.75
C SER A 49 4.66 -9.17 -4.36
N TYR A 50 4.33 -8.16 -5.17
CA TYR A 50 3.13 -8.12 -6.01
C TYR A 50 3.46 -8.15 -7.50
N ARG A 51 4.71 -8.42 -7.90
CA ARG A 51 5.08 -8.46 -9.33
C ARG A 51 4.21 -9.46 -10.09
N TYR A 52 4.02 -9.25 -11.40
CA TYR A 52 3.31 -10.21 -12.24
C TYR A 52 3.87 -11.63 -12.05
N LEU A 53 2.97 -12.61 -11.91
CA LEU A 53 3.28 -14.02 -11.60
C LEU A 53 3.96 -14.29 -10.25
N SER A 54 4.05 -13.30 -9.35
CA SER A 54 4.48 -13.53 -7.97
C SER A 54 3.39 -14.23 -7.15
N VAL A 55 3.78 -14.77 -5.99
CA VAL A 55 2.84 -15.38 -5.03
C VAL A 55 1.76 -14.38 -4.61
N GLY A 56 2.14 -13.14 -4.28
CA GLY A 56 1.18 -12.09 -3.92
C GLY A 56 0.21 -11.75 -5.05
N TYR A 57 0.68 -11.71 -6.30
CA TYR A 57 -0.18 -11.52 -7.47
C TYR A 57 -1.25 -12.62 -7.59
N TYR A 58 -0.85 -13.89 -7.48
CA TYR A 58 -1.79 -15.01 -7.53
C TYR A 58 -2.78 -15.02 -6.37
N CYS A 59 -2.35 -14.58 -5.18
CA CYS A 59 -3.26 -14.46 -4.03
C CYS A 59 -4.35 -13.43 -4.27
N SER A 60 -4.01 -12.25 -4.80
CA SER A 60 -5.00 -11.23 -5.17
C SER A 60 -5.92 -11.71 -6.29
N LEU A 61 -5.39 -12.38 -7.32
CA LEU A 61 -6.18 -12.95 -8.41
C LEU A 61 -7.19 -13.99 -7.90
N LEU A 62 -6.73 -14.92 -7.06
CA LEU A 62 -7.60 -15.95 -6.50
C LEU A 62 -8.65 -15.37 -5.54
N ALA A 63 -8.30 -14.35 -4.78
CA ALA A 63 -9.25 -13.65 -3.92
C ALA A 63 -10.38 -13.01 -4.74
N GLU A 64 -10.06 -12.32 -5.84
CA GLU A 64 -11.07 -11.76 -6.75
C GLU A 64 -11.94 -12.84 -7.38
N ALA A 65 -11.34 -13.95 -7.85
CA ALA A 65 -12.08 -15.08 -8.42
C ALA A 65 -13.06 -15.73 -7.42
N ARG A 66 -12.74 -15.67 -6.11
CA ARG A 66 -13.62 -16.14 -5.02
C ARG A 66 -14.65 -15.10 -4.57
N GLY A 67 -14.64 -13.88 -5.13
CA GLY A 67 -15.50 -12.78 -4.71
C GLY A 67 -15.09 -12.16 -3.37
N HIS A 68 -13.87 -12.41 -2.90
CA HIS A 68 -13.32 -11.76 -1.71
C HIS A 68 -12.88 -10.33 -2.05
N LYS A 69 -13.02 -9.42 -1.07
CA LYS A 69 -12.56 -8.03 -1.22
C LYS A 69 -11.07 -7.95 -0.88
N VAL A 70 -10.20 -8.00 -1.87
CA VAL A 70 -8.75 -7.98 -1.66
C VAL A 70 -8.14 -6.59 -1.81
N ILE A 71 -7.11 -6.30 -1.02
CA ILE A 71 -6.25 -5.13 -1.16
C ILE A 71 -4.76 -5.57 -1.11
N PRO A 72 -3.92 -5.24 -2.11
CA PRO A 72 -4.31 -4.62 -3.38
C PRO A 72 -5.04 -5.58 -4.33
N THR A 73 -5.89 -5.02 -5.20
CA THR A 73 -6.53 -5.74 -6.32
C THR A 73 -5.52 -6.05 -7.42
N VAL A 74 -5.81 -7.01 -8.31
CA VAL A 74 -4.97 -7.29 -9.48
C VAL A 74 -4.82 -6.04 -10.36
N ARG A 75 -5.91 -5.29 -10.53
CA ARG A 75 -5.90 -4.01 -11.23
C ARG A 75 -4.94 -3.02 -10.56
N THR A 76 -5.05 -2.82 -9.24
CA THR A 76 -4.14 -1.92 -8.52
C THR A 76 -2.67 -2.34 -8.64
N ILE A 77 -2.40 -3.65 -8.60
CA ILE A 77 -1.06 -4.18 -8.81
C ILE A 77 -0.54 -3.84 -10.21
N GLN A 78 -1.37 -4.00 -11.24
CA GLN A 78 -1.02 -3.65 -12.62
C GLN A 78 -0.82 -2.14 -12.76
N ASP A 79 -1.70 -1.33 -12.19
CA ASP A 79 -1.58 0.12 -12.20
C ASP A 79 -0.24 0.55 -11.58
N LEU A 80 0.19 -0.06 -10.47
CA LEU A 80 1.47 0.21 -9.80
C LEU A 80 2.70 -0.41 -10.49
N SER A 81 2.54 -1.21 -11.53
CA SER A 81 3.65 -1.98 -12.15
C SER A 81 4.54 -1.17 -13.08
N SER A 82 4.02 -0.08 -13.66
CA SER A 82 4.80 0.86 -14.49
C SER A 82 4.29 2.28 -14.30
N ARG A 83 5.23 3.24 -14.28
CA ARG A 83 4.92 4.68 -14.24
C ARG A 83 4.11 5.15 -15.43
N GLU A 84 4.30 4.54 -16.60
CA GLU A 84 3.58 4.91 -17.82
C GLU A 84 2.07 4.76 -17.63
N ILE A 85 1.66 3.73 -16.87
CA ILE A 85 0.26 3.35 -16.66
C ILE A 85 -0.46 4.40 -15.81
N TYR A 86 0.19 4.91 -14.75
CA TYR A 86 -0.44 5.89 -13.86
C TYR A 86 -0.07 7.35 -14.16
N SER A 87 0.81 7.62 -15.13
CA SER A 87 1.30 8.98 -15.38
C SER A 87 0.18 10.00 -15.69
N LEU A 88 -0.89 9.59 -16.38
CA LEU A 88 -2.07 10.43 -16.61
C LEU A 88 -2.93 10.60 -15.34
N ALA A 89 -2.99 9.59 -14.48
CA ALA A 89 -3.76 9.64 -13.24
C ALA A 89 -3.09 10.52 -12.16
N THR A 90 -1.81 10.90 -12.34
CA THR A 90 -1.05 11.67 -11.37
C THR A 90 -1.10 13.19 -11.54
N GLU A 91 -1.76 13.75 -12.56
CA GLU A 91 -1.77 15.21 -12.76
C GLU A 91 -2.35 15.99 -11.58
N GLU A 92 -3.48 15.53 -11.04
CA GLU A 92 -4.10 16.13 -9.85
C GLU A 92 -3.22 15.96 -8.61
N LEU A 93 -2.60 14.79 -8.48
CA LEU A 93 -1.68 14.48 -7.38
C LEU A 93 -0.40 15.33 -7.44
N ASP A 94 0.12 15.60 -8.64
CA ASP A 94 1.26 16.49 -8.89
C ASP A 94 0.92 17.93 -8.49
N ALA A 95 -0.27 18.42 -8.87
CA ALA A 95 -0.73 19.75 -8.47
C ALA A 95 -0.86 19.87 -6.95
N LEU A 96 -1.35 18.82 -6.28
CA LEU A 96 -1.43 18.76 -4.82
C LEU A 96 -0.04 18.70 -4.18
N ALA A 97 0.86 17.86 -4.67
CA ALA A 97 2.24 17.76 -4.20
C ALA A 97 2.97 19.10 -4.30
N GLN A 98 2.84 19.80 -5.43
CA GLN A 98 3.39 21.14 -5.62
C GLN A 98 2.83 22.13 -4.61
N ARG A 99 1.51 22.17 -4.38
CA ARG A 99 0.91 23.09 -3.40
C ARG A 99 1.39 22.85 -1.97
N LEU A 100 1.57 21.58 -1.58
CA LEU A 100 1.97 21.21 -0.21
C LEU A 100 3.46 21.38 0.04
N LEU A 101 4.31 20.99 -0.92
CA LEU A 101 5.76 21.05 -0.75
C LEU A 101 6.38 22.41 -1.08
N ALA A 102 5.82 23.17 -2.02
CA ALA A 102 6.32 24.52 -2.31
C ALA A 102 6.17 25.50 -1.13
N ARG A 103 5.27 25.20 -0.19
CA ARG A 103 5.07 25.99 1.04
C ARG A 103 6.16 25.75 2.09
N ARG A 104 6.97 24.70 1.98
CA ARG A 104 8.07 24.47 2.91
C ARG A 104 9.17 25.50 2.64
N LYS A 105 9.41 26.40 3.61
CA LYS A 105 10.47 27.40 3.54
C LYS A 105 11.79 26.72 3.16
N ALA A 106 12.42 27.22 2.11
CA ALA A 106 13.73 26.76 1.67
C ALA A 106 14.73 26.91 2.84
N SER A 107 15.16 25.78 3.40
CA SER A 107 16.42 25.70 4.12
C SER A 107 17.55 25.87 3.10
N ALA A 108 18.76 26.20 3.57
CA ALA A 108 19.94 26.45 2.72
C ALA A 108 20.27 25.28 1.76
N LEU A 109 19.75 24.08 2.03
CA LEU A 109 19.62 23.01 1.04
C LEU A 109 18.14 22.85 0.66
N VAL A 110 17.80 23.11 -0.60
CA VAL A 110 16.48 22.76 -1.16
C VAL A 110 16.51 21.27 -1.49
N PRO A 111 15.72 20.42 -0.81
CA PRO A 111 15.65 19.01 -1.16
C PRO A 111 15.10 18.87 -2.57
N THR A 112 15.81 18.17 -3.45
CA THR A 112 15.35 17.88 -4.83
C THR A 112 14.54 16.59 -4.92
N GLY A 113 14.46 15.84 -3.81
CA GLY A 113 13.67 14.63 -3.68
C GLY A 113 13.08 14.51 -2.29
N TYR A 114 11.91 13.88 -2.19
CA TYR A 114 11.23 13.58 -0.95
C TYR A 114 10.56 12.21 -1.04
N GLU A 115 10.73 11.37 -0.04
CA GLU A 115 10.08 10.06 0.03
C GLU A 115 9.01 10.09 1.12
N LEU A 116 7.83 9.56 0.79
CA LEU A 116 6.70 9.45 1.71
C LEU A 116 6.24 8.00 1.75
N THR A 117 6.21 7.42 2.94
CA THR A 117 5.55 6.12 3.19
C THR A 117 4.11 6.38 3.61
N ILE A 118 3.17 5.66 3.00
CA ILE A 118 1.74 5.76 3.25
C ILE A 118 1.23 4.39 3.68
N CYS A 119 0.52 4.33 4.80
CA CYS A 119 -0.14 3.13 5.32
C CYS A 119 -1.66 3.36 5.29
N PHE A 120 -2.39 2.60 4.46
CA PHE A 120 -3.86 2.75 4.29
C PHE A 120 -4.37 4.20 4.09
N GLY A 121 -3.56 5.06 3.47
CA GLY A 121 -3.90 6.47 3.22
C GLY A 121 -3.42 7.47 4.29
N HIS A 122 -2.74 6.99 5.32
CA HIS A 122 -2.14 7.79 6.38
C HIS A 122 -0.62 7.88 6.25
N CYS A 123 -0.03 8.97 6.73
CA CYS A 123 1.42 9.14 6.79
C CYS A 123 1.86 9.92 8.03
N ASP A 124 3.15 9.83 8.40
CA ASP A 124 3.67 10.48 9.62
C ASP A 124 3.81 12.01 9.51
N VAL A 125 3.38 12.59 8.40
CA VAL A 125 3.64 13.99 8.04
C VAL A 125 2.30 14.68 7.83
N ALA A 126 1.80 15.32 8.87
CA ALA A 126 0.47 15.97 8.89
C ALA A 126 0.20 16.90 7.68
N SER A 127 1.22 17.62 7.19
CA SER A 127 1.08 18.51 6.04
C SER A 127 0.83 17.77 4.71
N LEU A 128 1.15 16.48 4.63
CA LEU A 128 1.03 15.63 3.44
C LEU A 128 -0.13 14.63 3.56
N GLU A 129 -0.88 14.63 4.65
CA GLU A 129 -1.95 13.67 4.91
C GLU A 129 -3.04 13.68 3.82
N THR A 130 -3.36 14.85 3.29
CA THR A 130 -4.32 14.95 2.18
C THR A 130 -3.79 14.29 0.90
N LEU A 131 -2.48 14.40 0.63
CA LEU A 131 -1.85 13.71 -0.50
C LEU A 131 -1.82 12.20 -0.26
N ALA A 132 -1.51 11.77 0.96
CA ALA A 132 -1.49 10.35 1.32
C ALA A 132 -2.85 9.68 1.08
N ARG A 133 -3.94 10.33 1.51
CA ARG A 133 -5.30 9.85 1.30
C ARG A 133 -5.66 9.75 -0.18
N GLN A 134 -5.39 10.78 -0.98
CA GLN A 134 -5.71 10.75 -2.41
C GLN A 134 -4.89 9.70 -3.17
N VAL A 135 -3.62 9.52 -2.82
CA VAL A 135 -2.79 8.47 -3.40
C VAL A 135 -3.35 7.08 -3.07
N PHE A 136 -3.80 6.85 -1.84
CA PHE A 136 -4.43 5.58 -1.47
C PHE A 136 -5.81 5.35 -2.13
N GLU A 137 -6.60 6.41 -2.31
CA GLU A 137 -7.87 6.35 -3.04
C GLU A 137 -7.65 5.95 -4.51
N ALA A 138 -6.61 6.48 -5.14
CA ALA A 138 -6.23 6.11 -6.50
C ALA A 138 -5.61 4.70 -6.58
N PHE A 139 -4.74 4.36 -5.64
CA PHE A 139 -4.02 3.08 -5.59
C PHE A 139 -4.25 2.39 -4.25
N ARG A 140 -5.36 1.66 -4.12
CA ARG A 140 -5.69 0.92 -2.89
C ARG A 140 -4.68 -0.21 -2.63
N CYS A 141 -3.65 0.10 -1.88
CA CYS A 141 -2.59 -0.82 -1.47
C CYS A 141 -2.26 -0.58 0.01
N PRO A 142 -2.02 -1.63 0.83
CA PRO A 142 -1.82 -1.47 2.27
C PRO A 142 -0.66 -0.53 2.62
N VAL A 143 0.45 -0.65 1.89
CA VAL A 143 1.64 0.19 2.08
C VAL A 143 2.14 0.67 0.74
N LEU A 144 2.27 1.99 0.61
CA LEU A 144 2.82 2.65 -0.56
C LEU A 144 4.05 3.47 -0.19
N LYS A 145 5.02 3.52 -1.10
CA LYS A 145 6.09 4.52 -1.11
C LYS A 145 5.90 5.44 -2.28
N VAL A 146 5.82 6.74 -2.00
CA VAL A 146 5.72 7.80 -3.00
C VAL A 146 7.05 8.54 -3.03
N GLU A 147 7.70 8.54 -4.19
CA GLU A 147 8.88 9.37 -4.45
C GLU A 147 8.41 10.65 -5.15
N LEU A 148 8.65 11.79 -4.51
CA LEU A 148 8.41 13.12 -5.06
C LEU A 148 9.75 13.72 -5.50
N ARG A 149 9.78 14.36 -6.68
CA ARG A 149 10.99 14.98 -7.23
C ARG A 149 10.70 16.41 -7.68
N LEU A 150 11.66 17.29 -7.45
CA LEU A 150 11.60 18.68 -7.91
C LEU A 150 12.25 18.80 -9.30
N GLN A 151 11.44 18.97 -10.34
CA GLN A 151 11.88 19.18 -11.73
C GLN A 151 11.19 20.43 -12.30
N GLY A 152 11.61 21.60 -11.82
CA GLY A 152 10.89 22.87 -12.00
C GLY A 152 9.65 22.98 -11.09
N THR A 153 8.86 21.91 -10.99
CA THR A 153 7.76 21.72 -10.03
C THR A 153 7.91 20.37 -9.32
N TRP A 154 7.37 20.25 -8.11
CA TRP A 154 7.26 18.97 -7.40
C TRP A 154 6.27 18.08 -8.14
N ARG A 155 6.71 16.86 -8.45
CA ARG A 155 5.90 15.84 -9.12
C ARG A 155 6.17 14.47 -8.53
N ILE A 156 5.23 13.56 -8.71
CA ILE A 156 5.37 12.15 -8.41
C ILE A 156 6.36 11.54 -9.41
N GLY A 157 7.54 11.20 -8.88
CA GLY A 157 8.56 10.44 -9.57
C GLY A 157 8.22 8.95 -9.65
N ALA A 158 7.71 8.38 -8.56
CA ALA A 158 7.28 6.98 -8.51
C ALA A 158 6.25 6.73 -7.41
N ILE A 159 5.36 5.76 -7.62
CA ILE A 159 4.51 5.17 -6.58
C ILE A 159 4.79 3.66 -6.61
N LYS A 160 5.19 3.10 -5.48
CA LYS A 160 5.57 1.69 -5.36
C LYS A 160 4.80 1.05 -4.20
N ALA A 161 4.25 -0.14 -4.44
CA ALA A 161 3.82 -0.99 -3.34
C ALA A 161 5.04 -1.44 -2.53
N LEU A 162 4.99 -1.25 -1.21
CA LEU A 162 6.01 -1.77 -0.31
C LEU A 162 5.52 -3.04 0.37
N PRO A 163 6.39 -4.04 0.56
CA PRO A 163 6.07 -5.15 1.44
C PRO A 163 6.03 -4.65 2.89
N PHE A 164 5.12 -5.22 3.69
CA PHE A 164 4.95 -4.84 5.10
C PHE A 164 6.26 -4.94 5.90
N GLY A 165 7.08 -5.96 5.62
CA GLY A 165 8.38 -6.13 6.28
C GLY A 165 9.41 -5.03 5.98
N ALA A 166 9.19 -4.19 4.97
CA ALA A 166 10.03 -3.02 4.66
C ALA A 166 9.57 -1.73 5.36
N VAL A 167 8.42 -1.76 6.05
CA VAL A 167 8.02 -0.67 6.93
C VAL A 167 8.96 -0.67 8.13
N ALA A 168 9.63 0.46 8.35
CA ALA A 168 10.54 0.64 9.46
C ALA A 168 9.83 0.38 10.80
N THR A 169 10.58 -0.04 11.82
CA THR A 169 10.00 -0.50 13.10
C THR A 169 9.15 0.58 13.78
N ASP A 170 9.56 1.85 13.66
CA ASP A 170 8.82 3.03 14.09
C ASP A 170 7.51 3.24 13.31
N GLY A 171 7.47 2.89 12.03
CA GLY A 171 6.28 2.92 11.18
C GLY A 171 5.30 1.76 11.36
N GLN A 172 5.64 0.74 12.15
CA GLN A 172 4.74 -0.42 12.39
C GLN A 172 3.55 -0.08 13.28
N GLY A 173 3.73 0.80 14.27
CA GLY A 173 2.62 1.30 15.11
C GLY A 173 1.55 2.00 14.28
N PRO A 174 1.91 3.08 13.53
CA PRO A 174 1.00 3.77 12.63
C PRO A 174 0.30 2.86 11.61
N PHE A 175 0.98 1.81 11.14
CA PHE A 175 0.38 0.81 10.27
C PHE A 175 -0.77 0.05 10.95
N PHE A 176 -0.57 -0.42 12.19
CA PHE A 176 -1.62 -1.14 12.93
C PHE A 176 -2.80 -0.23 13.28
N ASP A 177 -2.53 1.01 13.69
CA ASP A 177 -3.58 2.00 13.95
C ASP A 177 -4.43 2.25 12.69
N SER A 178 -3.78 2.37 11.53
CA SER A 178 -4.44 2.55 10.24
C SER A 178 -5.20 1.30 9.78
N LEU A 179 -4.69 0.12 10.11
CA LEU A 179 -5.32 -1.18 9.81
C LEU A 179 -6.60 -1.38 10.63
N GLU A 180 -6.63 -0.96 11.89
CA GLU A 180 -7.83 -1.02 12.74
C GLU A 180 -8.94 -0.09 12.25
N GLY A 181 -8.57 1.06 11.67
CA GLY A 181 -9.52 2.03 11.11
C GLY A 181 -10.09 1.68 9.73
N TYR A 182 -9.51 0.71 9.03
CA TYR A 182 -9.84 0.34 7.63
C TYR A 182 -10.92 -0.74 7.52
#